data_AF-A0A135VXD0-F1
#
_entry.id   AF-A0A135VXD0-F1
#
_cell.length_a   1.000
_cell.length_b   1.000
_cell.length_c   1.000
_cell.angle_alpha   90.00
_cell.angle_beta   90.00
_cell.angle_gamma   90.00
#
_symmetry.space_group_name_H-M   'P 1'
#
loop_
_entity.id
_entity.type
_entity.pdbx_description
1 polymer ?
#
loop_
_entity_poly.entity_id
_entity_poly.type
_entity_poly.pdbx_seq_one_letter_code
_entity_poly.pdbx_strand_id
1 'polypeptide(L)'
;MTNGKTPEVGKTQDVLHFTPTLVKIIDSPQAIRLLEDPNYYIIIEILRKRPMTIREIEYAYKLRAADHEIVGSKSYNTIYRYLKALEKEGLVTPGGKRVEFGKTASETLFSRTAKLFHYGLPPEMSKEGIDLINRVLGGLMILHGGSKETESCLREVTNEISIAMSDEITKLAEADDKGKLDEILSGEWGNMIKTLDYIAFLGIILNHPELVKKLQDCF
;
A
#
# COMPACT_ATOMS: atom_id res chain seq x y z
N MET A 1 51.54 16.35 -30.99
CA MET A 1 51.06 15.90 -29.68
C MET A 1 49.54 15.94 -29.71
N THR A 2 48.93 14.78 -29.91
CA THR A 2 47.49 14.58 -29.97
C THR A 2 46.92 14.57 -28.55
N ASN A 3 46.29 15.67 -28.14
CA ASN A 3 45.48 15.68 -26.92
C ASN A 3 44.20 14.89 -27.16
N GLY A 4 44.27 13.59 -26.87
CA GLY A 4 43.10 12.73 -26.78
C GLY A 4 42.22 13.21 -25.63
N LYS A 5 41.07 13.81 -25.96
CA LYS A 5 39.96 13.89 -25.03
C LYS A 5 39.43 12.48 -24.87
N THR A 6 39.72 11.88 -23.72
CA THR A 6 39.04 10.69 -23.22
C THR A 6 37.54 11.01 -23.17
N PRO A 7 36.65 10.25 -23.82
CA PRO A 7 35.21 10.48 -23.70
C PRO A 7 34.77 10.22 -22.25
N GLU A 8 34.09 11.17 -21.62
CA GLU A 8 33.47 10.97 -20.29
C GLU A 8 32.46 9.83 -20.37
N VAL A 9 32.76 8.69 -19.75
CA VAL A 9 31.84 7.55 -19.65
C VAL A 9 30.72 7.88 -18.66
N GLY A 10 29.48 7.94 -19.17
CA GLY A 10 28.31 7.35 -18.51
C GLY A 10 27.60 8.12 -17.39
N LYS A 11 27.53 9.47 -17.42
CA LYS A 11 26.59 10.18 -16.53
C LYS A 11 25.15 9.82 -16.93
N THR A 12 24.32 9.50 -15.94
CA THR A 12 22.87 9.30 -16.13
C THR A 12 22.11 10.35 -15.33
N GLN A 13 20.92 10.72 -15.80
CA GLN A 13 20.03 11.65 -15.11
C GLN A 13 18.61 11.08 -15.07
N ASP A 14 18.02 11.06 -13.88
CA ASP A 14 16.63 10.68 -13.68
C ASP A 14 15.73 11.92 -13.81
N VAL A 15 14.76 11.84 -14.70
CA VAL A 15 13.73 12.87 -14.90
C VAL A 15 12.39 12.29 -14.47
N LEU A 16 11.94 12.68 -13.28
CA LEU A 16 10.67 12.25 -12.70
C LEU A 16 9.55 13.22 -13.09
N HIS A 17 8.38 12.68 -13.43
CA HIS A 17 7.18 13.46 -13.75
C HIS A 17 5.95 12.99 -12.95
N PHE A 18 6.16 12.06 -12.02
CA PHE A 18 5.12 11.52 -11.15
C PHE A 18 5.53 11.68 -9.69
N THR A 19 4.59 12.07 -8.85
CA THR A 19 4.74 12.09 -7.40
C THR A 19 3.67 11.17 -6.80
N PRO A 20 4.05 10.13 -6.05
CA PRO A 20 3.08 9.25 -5.40
C PRO A 20 2.19 10.01 -4.42
N THR A 21 0.91 9.62 -4.33
CA THR A 21 0.05 10.09 -3.23
C THR A 21 0.54 9.50 -1.91
N LEU A 22 0.12 10.06 -0.78
CA LEU A 22 0.54 9.54 0.53
C LEU A 22 -0.11 8.18 0.82
N VAL A 23 -1.44 8.14 0.83
CA VAL A 23 -2.20 6.90 0.98
C VAL A 23 -3.08 6.71 -0.26
N LYS A 24 -3.28 5.45 -0.64
CA LYS A 24 -4.30 5.05 -1.59
C LYS A 24 -5.12 3.92 -0.97
N ILE A 25 -6.44 4.11 -0.89
CA ILE A 25 -7.37 3.07 -0.49
C ILE A 25 -7.50 2.08 -1.65
N ILE A 26 -7.42 0.79 -1.35
CA ILE A 26 -7.53 -0.31 -2.30
C ILE A 26 -8.81 -1.07 -2.05
N ASP A 27 -9.72 -1.03 -3.02
CA ASP A 27 -11.03 -1.68 -3.03
C ASP A 27 -11.13 -2.81 -4.07
N SER A 28 -10.29 -2.78 -5.11
CA SER A 28 -10.20 -3.85 -6.12
C SER A 28 -9.75 -5.17 -5.50
N PRO A 29 -10.56 -6.26 -5.58
CA PRO A 29 -10.14 -7.58 -5.10
C PRO A 29 -8.88 -8.09 -5.81
N GLN A 30 -8.68 -7.69 -7.08
CA GLN A 30 -7.48 -8.06 -7.82
C GLN A 30 -6.25 -7.31 -7.30
N ALA A 31 -6.37 -6.02 -7.00
CA ALA A 31 -5.29 -5.24 -6.40
C ALA A 31 -4.90 -5.79 -5.02
N ILE A 32 -5.87 -6.17 -4.19
CA ILE A 32 -5.63 -6.82 -2.89
C ILE A 32 -4.84 -8.11 -3.09
N ARG A 33 -5.29 -9.01 -3.99
CA ARG A 33 -4.57 -10.25 -4.29
C ARG A 33 -3.13 -10.02 -4.74
N LEU A 34 -2.86 -8.98 -5.52
CA LEU A 34 -1.49 -8.65 -5.93
C LEU A 34 -0.64 -8.09 -4.78
N LEU A 35 -1.24 -7.36 -3.83
CA LEU A 35 -0.53 -6.89 -2.64
C LEU A 35 -0.26 -8.00 -1.63
N GLU A 36 -1.08 -9.05 -1.62
CA GLU A 36 -0.91 -10.23 -0.76
C GLU A 36 0.01 -11.30 -1.38
N ASP A 37 0.15 -11.35 -2.71
CA ASP A 37 1.06 -12.29 -3.38
C ASP A 37 2.52 -11.89 -3.14
N PRO A 38 3.34 -12.74 -2.48
CA PRO A 38 4.73 -12.43 -2.18
C PRO A 38 5.57 -12.07 -3.40
N ASN A 39 5.26 -12.61 -4.58
CA ASN A 39 6.00 -12.30 -5.81
C ASN A 39 5.78 -10.86 -6.28
N TYR A 40 4.57 -10.34 -6.12
CA TYR A 40 4.24 -8.99 -6.54
C TYR A 40 4.57 -7.97 -5.45
N TYR A 41 4.35 -8.34 -4.20
CA TYR A 41 4.62 -7.50 -3.04
C TYR A 41 6.10 -7.11 -2.92
N ILE A 42 7.05 -8.01 -3.22
CA ILE A 42 8.48 -7.68 -3.24
C ILE A 42 8.78 -6.49 -4.17
N ILE A 43 8.11 -6.39 -5.33
CA ILE A 43 8.30 -5.25 -6.25
C ILE A 43 7.81 -3.96 -5.61
N ILE A 44 6.67 -4.00 -4.92
CA ILE A 44 6.16 -2.84 -4.16
C ILE A 44 7.18 -2.41 -3.11
N GLU A 45 7.75 -3.35 -2.35
CA GLU A 45 8.78 -3.04 -1.34
C GLU A 45 10.05 -2.42 -1.94
N ILE A 46 10.53 -2.95 -3.06
CA ILE A 46 11.69 -2.41 -3.77
C ILE A 46 11.44 -0.96 -4.18
N LEU A 47 10.26 -0.70 -4.76
CA LEU A 47 9.85 0.64 -5.21
C LEU A 47 9.46 1.58 -4.06
N ARG A 48 9.51 1.13 -2.80
CA ARG A 48 9.46 2.05 -1.64
C ARG A 48 10.69 2.95 -1.57
N LYS A 49 11.85 2.44 -1.99
CA LYS A 49 13.13 3.14 -1.84
C LYS A 49 13.23 4.33 -2.79
N ARG A 50 12.88 4.12 -4.07
CA ARG A 50 12.88 5.13 -5.14
C ARG A 50 12.26 4.56 -6.42
N PRO A 51 11.95 5.41 -7.41
CA PRO A 51 11.72 4.96 -8.78
C PRO A 51 12.92 4.19 -9.34
N MET A 52 12.66 3.12 -10.09
CA MET A 52 13.70 2.22 -10.61
C MET A 52 13.39 1.75 -12.03
N THR A 53 14.44 1.45 -12.81
CA THR A 53 14.27 0.79 -14.12
C THR A 53 14.00 -0.70 -13.94
N ILE A 54 13.50 -1.39 -14.97
CA ILE A 54 13.20 -2.83 -14.89
C ILE A 54 14.45 -3.65 -14.51
N ARG A 55 15.64 -3.26 -15.00
CA ARG A 55 16.91 -3.93 -14.68
C ARG A 55 17.29 -3.76 -13.21
N GLU A 56 17.10 -2.56 -12.67
CA GLU A 56 17.33 -2.31 -11.25
C GLU A 56 16.36 -3.10 -10.38
N ILE A 57 15.09 -3.17 -10.78
CA ILE A 57 14.06 -3.94 -10.07
C ILE A 57 14.40 -5.43 -10.11
N GLU A 58 14.78 -5.97 -11.27
CA GLU A 58 15.22 -7.37 -11.39
C GLU A 58 16.39 -7.70 -10.47
N TYR A 59 17.41 -6.83 -10.46
CA TYR A 59 18.57 -7.00 -9.59
C TYR A 59 18.17 -6.95 -8.10
N ALA A 60 17.41 -5.94 -7.69
CA ALA A 60 16.93 -5.80 -6.31
C ALA A 60 16.01 -6.96 -5.90
N TYR A 61 15.18 -7.45 -6.82
CA TYR A 61 14.32 -8.60 -6.61
C TYR A 61 15.14 -9.85 -6.33
N LYS A 62 16.20 -10.10 -7.10
CA LYS A 62 17.09 -11.25 -6.86
C LYS A 62 17.70 -11.22 -5.47
N LEU A 63 18.12 -10.04 -5.00
CA LEU A 63 18.66 -9.87 -3.65
C LEU A 63 17.59 -10.14 -2.58
N ARG A 64 16.41 -9.53 -2.70
CA ARG A 64 15.31 -9.74 -1.74
C ARG A 64 14.78 -11.16 -1.74
N ALA A 65 14.65 -11.79 -2.90
CA ALA A 65 14.22 -13.19 -3.02
C ALA A 65 15.18 -14.15 -2.29
N ALA A 66 16.47 -13.81 -2.16
CA ALA A 66 17.39 -14.61 -1.35
C ALA A 66 17.11 -14.50 0.16
N ASP A 67 16.54 -13.38 0.61
CA ASP A 67 16.16 -13.16 2.01
C ASP A 67 14.80 -13.85 2.36
N HIS A 68 13.97 -14.12 1.34
CA HIS A 68 12.65 -14.76 1.50
C HIS A 68 12.67 -16.20 0.96
N GLU A 69 12.72 -17.20 1.84
CA GLU A 69 12.75 -18.63 1.48
C GLU A 69 11.56 -19.11 0.61
N ILE A 70 10.51 -18.30 0.51
CA ILE A 70 9.25 -18.62 -0.16
C ILE A 70 9.29 -18.25 -1.65
N VAL A 71 10.20 -17.36 -2.08
CA VAL A 71 10.14 -16.75 -3.42
C VAL A 71 11.46 -16.89 -4.16
N GLY A 72 11.45 -17.62 -5.29
CA GLY A 72 12.62 -17.72 -6.17
C GLY A 72 12.87 -16.45 -7.00
N SER A 73 14.12 -16.28 -7.47
CA SER A 73 14.51 -15.21 -8.41
C SER A 73 13.65 -15.18 -9.69
N LYS A 74 13.58 -14.02 -10.34
CA LYS A 74 12.74 -13.79 -11.53
C LYS A 74 13.56 -13.13 -12.63
N SER A 75 13.26 -13.51 -13.87
CA SER A 75 13.88 -12.92 -15.06
C SER A 75 13.30 -11.56 -15.40
N TYR A 76 14.05 -10.76 -16.15
CA TYR A 76 13.63 -9.47 -16.71
C TYR A 76 12.20 -9.49 -17.29
N ASN A 77 11.90 -10.47 -18.16
CA ASN A 77 10.58 -10.59 -18.79
C ASN A 77 9.46 -10.87 -17.77
N THR A 78 9.78 -11.62 -16.70
CA THR A 78 8.82 -11.90 -15.63
C THR A 78 8.57 -10.66 -14.78
N ILE A 79 9.62 -9.92 -14.43
CA ILE A 79 9.50 -8.63 -13.72
C ILE A 79 8.69 -7.64 -14.54
N TYR A 80 8.94 -7.55 -15.84
CA TYR A 80 8.15 -6.69 -16.73
C TYR A 80 6.66 -7.07 -16.73
N ARG A 81 6.34 -8.37 -16.79
CA ARG A 81 4.95 -8.85 -16.69
C ARG A 81 4.32 -8.49 -15.35
N TYR A 82 5.06 -8.62 -14.25
CA TYR A 82 4.56 -8.25 -12.93
C TYR A 82 4.29 -6.76 -12.81
N LEU A 83 5.21 -5.91 -13.29
CA LEU A 83 5.01 -4.47 -13.34
C LEU A 83 3.76 -4.10 -14.14
N LYS A 84 3.50 -4.78 -15.27
CA LYS A 84 2.29 -4.53 -16.08
C LYS A 84 1.00 -4.93 -15.37
N ALA A 85 1.01 -6.01 -14.60
CA ALA A 85 -0.15 -6.38 -13.78
C ALA A 85 -0.39 -5.38 -12.64
N LEU A 86 0.67 -4.95 -11.96
CA LEU A 86 0.60 -3.92 -10.92
C LEU A 86 0.15 -2.56 -11.48
N GLU A 87 0.62 -2.21 -12.68
CA GLU A 87 0.24 -0.99 -13.39
C GLU A 87 -1.23 -1.00 -13.78
N LYS A 88 -1.75 -2.14 -14.25
CA LYS A 88 -3.16 -2.32 -14.58
C LYS A 88 -4.08 -2.07 -13.39
N GLU A 89 -3.68 -2.52 -12.20
CA GLU A 89 -4.42 -2.27 -10.95
C GLU A 89 -4.06 -0.91 -10.31
N GLY A 90 -3.26 -0.09 -10.98
CA GLY A 90 -2.87 1.24 -10.52
C GLY A 90 -2.06 1.24 -9.23
N LEU A 91 -1.29 0.19 -8.95
CA LEU A 91 -0.36 0.08 -7.81
C LEU A 91 1.04 0.62 -8.18
N VAL A 92 1.39 0.55 -9.46
CA VAL A 92 2.65 1.05 -10.03
C VAL A 92 2.33 1.89 -11.28
N THR A 93 3.22 2.81 -11.64
CA THR A 93 3.11 3.60 -12.87
C THR A 93 4.49 3.93 -13.43
N PRO A 94 4.64 4.17 -14.75
CA PRO A 94 5.79 4.87 -15.30
C PRO A 94 5.89 6.27 -14.67
N GLY A 95 6.86 6.48 -13.78
CA GLY A 95 7.00 7.73 -13.02
C GLY A 95 8.11 8.65 -13.51
N GLY A 96 8.93 8.18 -14.47
CA GLY A 96 10.08 8.93 -14.96
C GLY A 96 10.78 8.27 -16.13
N LYS A 97 11.85 8.92 -16.57
CA LYS A 97 12.83 8.35 -17.49
C LYS A 97 14.23 8.56 -16.96
N ARG A 98 15.10 7.57 -17.15
CA ARG A 98 16.54 7.69 -17.00
C ARG A 98 17.15 7.98 -18.36
N VAL A 99 17.87 9.09 -18.47
CA VAL A 99 18.58 9.51 -19.68
C VAL A 99 20.07 9.26 -19.48
N GLU A 100 20.71 8.56 -20.41
CA GLU A 100 22.17 8.43 -20.44
C GLU A 100 22.76 9.49 -21.37
N PHE A 101 23.66 10.34 -20.86
CA PHE A 101 24.27 11.38 -21.68
C PHE A 101 25.09 10.75 -22.82
N GLY A 102 24.84 11.19 -24.05
CA GLY A 102 25.48 10.65 -25.25
C GLY A 102 24.79 9.43 -25.86
N LYS A 103 23.67 8.95 -25.30
CA LYS A 103 22.79 7.96 -25.94
C LYS A 103 21.40 8.54 -26.18
N THR A 104 20.81 8.18 -27.31
CA THR A 104 19.42 8.57 -27.65
C THR A 104 18.38 7.78 -26.85
N ALA A 105 18.75 6.59 -26.36
CA ALA A 105 17.84 5.72 -25.63
C ALA A 105 17.66 6.19 -24.18
N SER A 106 16.40 6.29 -23.75
CA SER A 106 16.02 6.51 -22.35
C SER A 106 15.35 5.27 -21.78
N GLU A 107 15.62 4.93 -20.52
CA GLU A 107 14.94 3.84 -19.82
C GLU A 107 13.76 4.35 -19.00
N THR A 108 12.67 3.60 -18.93
CA THR A 108 11.51 3.96 -18.09
C THR A 108 11.81 3.69 -16.62
N LEU A 109 11.51 4.65 -15.76
CA LEU A 109 11.50 4.48 -14.30
C LEU A 109 10.08 4.18 -13.84
N PHE A 110 9.89 3.06 -13.14
CA PHE A 110 8.63 2.70 -12.52
C PHE A 110 8.60 3.20 -11.08
N SER A 111 7.43 3.66 -10.65
CA SER A 111 7.17 4.20 -9.30
C SER A 111 5.91 3.58 -8.74
N ARG A 112 5.80 3.44 -7.42
CA ARG A 112 4.50 3.18 -6.79
C ARG A 112 3.58 4.36 -6.99
N THR A 113 2.28 4.12 -7.06
CA THR A 113 1.29 5.20 -7.17
C THR A 113 1.01 5.88 -5.83
N ALA A 114 1.27 5.20 -4.72
CA ALA A 114 1.15 5.74 -3.36
C ALA A 114 2.31 5.32 -2.45
N LYS A 115 2.57 6.09 -1.39
CA LYS A 115 3.53 5.73 -0.34
C LYS A 115 3.02 4.59 0.54
N LEU A 116 1.71 4.49 0.72
CA LEU A 116 1.01 3.40 1.39
C LEU A 116 -0.26 3.00 0.62
N PHE A 117 -0.54 1.71 0.60
CA PHE A 117 -1.80 1.14 0.14
C PHE A 117 -2.53 0.64 1.37
N HIS A 118 -3.68 1.22 1.67
CA HIS A 118 -4.52 0.77 2.78
C HIS A 118 -5.68 -0.02 2.19
N TYR A 119 -6.00 -1.17 2.77
CA TYR A 119 -7.11 -1.98 2.27
C TYR A 119 -8.41 -1.31 2.68
N GLY A 120 -9.17 -0.83 1.69
CA GLY A 120 -10.56 -0.51 1.92
C GLY A 120 -11.31 -1.78 2.29
N LEU A 121 -12.47 -1.65 2.93
CA LEU A 121 -13.36 -2.80 3.08
C LEU A 121 -13.69 -3.33 1.68
N PRO A 122 -13.34 -4.58 1.37
CA PRO A 122 -13.76 -5.15 0.11
C PRO A 122 -15.30 -5.19 0.09
N PRO A 123 -15.97 -4.79 -1.01
CA PRO A 123 -17.43 -4.81 -1.12
C PRO A 123 -18.00 -6.23 -0.94
N GLU A 124 -17.17 -7.24 -1.18
CA GLU A 124 -17.41 -8.63 -0.78
C GLU A 124 -16.31 -9.02 0.21
N MET A 125 -16.63 -9.02 1.50
CA MET A 125 -15.73 -9.59 2.49
C MET A 125 -15.43 -11.04 2.13
N SER A 126 -14.14 -11.38 2.03
CA SER A 126 -13.72 -12.77 1.89
C SER A 126 -14.33 -13.60 3.02
N LYS A 127 -14.44 -14.91 2.80
CA LYS A 127 -14.94 -15.82 3.85
C LYS A 127 -14.16 -15.64 5.16
N GLU A 128 -12.85 -15.46 5.05
CA GLU A 128 -11.95 -15.20 6.17
C GLU A 128 -12.25 -13.87 6.87
N GLY A 129 -12.57 -12.82 6.12
CA GLY A 129 -12.98 -11.52 6.67
C GLY A 129 -14.33 -11.61 7.41
N ILE A 130 -15.30 -12.31 6.81
CA ILE A 130 -16.59 -12.59 7.45
C ILE A 130 -16.39 -13.39 8.75
N ASP A 131 -15.55 -14.42 8.71
CA ASP A 131 -15.24 -15.26 9.88
C ASP A 131 -14.57 -14.44 10.99
N LEU A 132 -13.64 -13.53 10.65
CA LEU A 132 -13.02 -12.64 11.62
C LEU A 132 -14.05 -11.70 12.27
N ILE A 133 -14.91 -11.05 11.48
CA ILE A 133 -15.96 -10.18 12.01
C ILE A 133 -16.90 -10.97 12.92
N ASN A 134 -17.33 -12.15 12.50
CA ASN A 134 -18.20 -13.01 13.31
C ASN A 134 -17.55 -13.37 14.65
N ARG A 135 -16.23 -13.60 14.69
CA ARG A 135 -15.49 -13.86 15.94
C ARG A 135 -15.43 -12.62 16.83
N VAL A 136 -15.19 -11.44 16.25
CA VAL A 136 -15.17 -10.17 17.01
C VAL A 136 -16.56 -9.89 17.59
N LEU A 137 -17.61 -10.00 16.79
CA LEU A 137 -19.01 -9.84 17.22
C LEU A 137 -19.35 -10.83 18.33
N GLY A 138 -19.03 -12.11 18.15
CA GLY A 138 -19.25 -13.13 19.18
C GLY A 138 -18.51 -12.83 20.48
N GLY A 139 -17.27 -12.34 20.40
CA GLY A 139 -16.50 -11.91 21.58
C GLY A 139 -17.16 -10.74 22.32
N LEU A 140 -17.62 -9.73 21.60
CA LEU A 140 -18.34 -8.58 22.18
C LEU A 140 -19.67 -9.02 22.83
N MET A 141 -20.41 -9.91 22.19
CA MET A 141 -21.64 -10.48 22.75
C MET A 141 -21.39 -11.26 24.04
N ILE A 142 -20.28 -11.98 24.16
CA ILE A 142 -19.89 -12.67 25.40
C ILE A 142 -19.56 -11.66 26.51
N LEU A 143 -18.84 -10.59 26.18
CA LEU A 143 -18.41 -9.60 27.18
C LEU A 143 -19.56 -8.73 27.70
N HIS A 144 -20.56 -8.46 26.86
CA HIS A 144 -21.62 -7.49 27.17
C HIS A 144 -23.04 -8.10 27.24
N GLY A 145 -23.19 -9.41 27.02
CA GLY A 145 -24.47 -10.11 27.18
C GLY A 145 -25.47 -9.89 26.03
N GLY A 146 -25.01 -9.98 24.77
CA GLY A 146 -25.82 -9.65 23.58
C GLY A 146 -26.80 -10.72 23.08
N SER A 147 -27.74 -10.30 22.24
CA SER A 147 -28.72 -11.16 21.54
C SER A 147 -28.52 -11.18 20.00
N LYS A 148 -29.42 -11.80 19.24
CA LYS A 148 -29.38 -11.73 17.76
C LYS A 148 -29.65 -10.32 17.24
N GLU A 149 -30.49 -9.56 17.94
CA GLU A 149 -30.77 -8.15 17.66
C GLU A 149 -29.50 -7.31 17.85
N THR A 150 -28.71 -7.60 18.89
CA THR A 150 -27.37 -7.02 19.09
C THR A 150 -26.46 -7.33 17.91
N GLU A 151 -26.43 -8.57 17.40
CA GLU A 151 -25.59 -8.93 16.26
C GLU A 151 -25.93 -8.10 15.01
N SER A 152 -27.22 -7.93 14.68
CA SER A 152 -27.64 -7.10 13.55
C SER A 152 -27.24 -5.63 13.74
N CYS A 153 -27.47 -5.08 14.94
CA CYS A 153 -27.08 -3.72 15.29
C CYS A 153 -25.57 -3.51 15.13
N LEU A 154 -24.76 -4.42 15.67
CA LEU A 154 -23.31 -4.35 15.59
C LEU A 154 -22.80 -4.42 14.15
N ARG A 155 -23.44 -5.22 13.27
CA ARG A 155 -23.07 -5.27 11.85
C ARG A 155 -23.27 -3.93 11.16
N GLU A 156 -24.39 -3.25 11.43
CA GLU A 156 -24.65 -1.91 10.89
C GLU A 156 -23.61 -0.89 11.39
N VAL A 157 -23.37 -0.88 12.71
CA VAL A 157 -22.36 0.02 13.31
C VAL A 157 -20.96 -0.27 12.79
N THR A 158 -20.59 -1.54 12.60
CA THR A 158 -19.28 -1.93 12.06
C THR A 158 -19.10 -1.43 10.63
N ASN A 159 -20.14 -1.44 9.80
CA ASN A 159 -20.09 -0.88 8.46
C ASN A 159 -19.89 0.65 8.48
N GLU A 160 -20.57 1.35 9.38
CA GLU A 160 -20.43 2.80 9.53
C GLU A 160 -19.05 3.20 10.06
N ILE A 161 -18.54 2.49 11.08
CA ILE A 161 -17.15 2.61 11.54
C ILE A 161 -16.19 2.34 10.38
N SER A 162 -16.49 1.32 9.58
CA SER A 162 -15.82 1.01 8.31
C SER A 162 -15.54 2.23 7.45
N ILE A 163 -16.63 2.91 7.10
CA ILE A 163 -16.63 4.10 6.25
C ILE A 163 -15.86 5.23 6.94
N ALA A 164 -16.17 5.50 8.22
CA ALA A 164 -15.50 6.55 8.99
C ALA A 164 -13.98 6.33 9.11
N MET A 165 -13.50 5.09 9.21
CA MET A 165 -12.07 4.79 9.25
C MET A 165 -11.38 5.22 7.95
N SER A 166 -12.01 4.95 6.80
CA SER A 166 -11.47 5.38 5.50
C SER A 166 -11.40 6.90 5.40
N ASP A 167 -12.39 7.61 5.95
CA ASP A 167 -12.40 9.07 5.99
C ASP A 167 -11.29 9.62 6.89
N GLU A 168 -11.09 9.06 8.09
CA GLU A 168 -10.00 9.47 8.99
C GLU A 168 -8.61 9.23 8.37
N ILE A 169 -8.42 8.11 7.68
CA ILE A 169 -7.17 7.83 6.95
C ILE A 169 -6.96 8.83 5.80
N THR A 170 -8.03 9.19 5.10
CA THR A 170 -7.98 10.18 4.02
C THR A 170 -7.59 11.57 4.57
N LYS A 171 -8.23 12.01 5.65
CA LYS A 171 -7.88 13.27 6.34
C LYS A 171 -6.42 13.28 6.78
N LEU A 172 -5.92 12.15 7.32
CA LEU A 172 -4.52 12.02 7.69
C LEU A 172 -3.61 12.15 6.46
N ALA A 173 -3.96 11.52 5.35
CA ALA A 173 -3.20 11.58 4.10
C ALA A 173 -3.20 12.98 3.46
N GLU A 174 -4.16 13.83 3.80
CA GLU A 174 -4.27 15.21 3.33
C GLU A 174 -3.66 16.24 4.30
N ALA A 175 -3.16 15.81 5.46
CA ALA A 175 -2.62 16.72 6.46
C ALA A 175 -1.34 17.44 5.97
N ASP A 176 -1.20 18.71 6.36
CA ASP A 176 -0.11 19.58 5.91
C ASP A 176 1.28 19.17 6.42
N ASP A 177 1.35 18.48 7.57
CA ASP A 177 2.59 18.05 8.21
C ASP A 177 3.17 16.78 7.56
N LYS A 178 3.62 16.93 6.31
CA LYS A 178 4.21 15.84 5.51
C LYS A 178 5.42 15.18 6.18
N GLY A 179 6.14 15.90 7.04
CA GLY A 179 7.29 15.37 7.76
C GLY A 179 6.90 14.29 8.77
N LYS A 180 5.88 14.56 9.59
CA LYS A 180 5.34 13.55 10.53
C LYS A 180 4.64 12.41 9.81
N LEU A 181 3.94 12.69 8.71
CA LEU A 181 3.33 11.64 7.90
C LEU A 181 4.39 10.69 7.36
N ASP A 182 5.53 11.20 6.89
CA ASP A 182 6.62 10.36 6.41
C ASP A 182 7.24 9.51 7.54
N GLU A 183 7.27 10.00 8.77
CA GLU A 183 7.68 9.24 9.94
C GLU A 183 6.68 8.10 10.26
N ILE A 184 5.38 8.38 10.25
CA ILE A 184 4.31 7.39 10.45
C ILE A 184 4.36 6.31 9.36
N LEU A 185 4.63 6.72 8.12
CA LEU A 185 4.73 5.85 6.95
C LEU A 185 6.15 5.27 6.74
N SER A 186 6.97 5.28 7.79
CA SER A 186 8.28 4.65 7.80
C SER A 186 8.23 3.24 8.44
N GLY A 187 9.14 2.37 8.03
CA GLY A 187 9.28 1.02 8.60
C GLY A 187 8.49 -0.09 7.88
N GLU A 188 8.36 -1.23 8.57
CA GLU A 188 7.73 -2.46 8.09
C GLU A 188 6.25 -2.26 7.79
N TRP A 189 5.78 -2.81 6.66
CA TRP A 189 4.42 -2.59 6.17
C TRP A 189 3.32 -2.95 7.17
N GLY A 190 3.42 -4.13 7.77
CA GLY A 190 2.45 -4.57 8.76
C GLY A 190 2.34 -3.63 9.96
N ASN A 191 3.44 -2.98 10.35
CA ASN A 191 3.43 -2.02 11.46
C ASN A 191 2.82 -0.68 11.04
N MET A 192 3.08 -0.22 9.82
CA MET A 192 2.47 1.01 9.30
C MET A 192 0.96 0.88 9.18
N ILE A 193 0.47 -0.24 8.63
CA ILE A 193 -0.98 -0.50 8.50
C ILE A 193 -1.63 -0.51 9.87
N LYS A 194 -1.08 -1.25 10.84
CA LYS A 194 -1.58 -1.25 12.22
C LYS A 194 -1.57 0.15 12.83
N THR A 195 -0.53 0.93 12.59
CA THR A 195 -0.41 2.30 13.11
C THR A 195 -1.53 3.17 12.55
N LEU A 196 -1.81 3.08 11.25
CA LEU A 196 -2.93 3.79 10.64
C LEU A 196 -4.27 3.32 11.17
N ASP A 197 -4.48 2.01 11.34
CA ASP A 197 -5.73 1.47 11.88
C ASP A 197 -5.98 2.00 13.30
N TYR A 198 -4.94 2.06 14.14
CA TYR A 198 -5.04 2.66 15.47
C TYR A 198 -5.34 4.15 15.43
N ILE A 199 -4.67 4.91 14.55
CA ILE A 199 -4.93 6.35 14.39
C ILE A 199 -6.38 6.57 13.95
N ALA A 200 -6.86 5.81 12.95
CA ALA A 200 -8.23 5.90 12.45
C ALA A 200 -9.25 5.55 13.54
N PHE A 201 -9.01 4.47 14.30
CA PHE A 201 -9.89 4.06 15.39
C PHE A 201 -9.96 5.11 16.52
N LEU A 202 -8.81 5.65 16.94
CA LEU A 202 -8.79 6.73 17.94
C LEU A 202 -9.42 8.01 17.38
N GLY A 203 -9.21 8.30 16.10
CA GLY A 203 -9.87 9.40 15.38
C GLY A 203 -11.39 9.27 15.43
N ILE A 204 -11.94 8.09 15.20
CA ILE A 204 -13.38 7.81 15.35
C ILE A 204 -13.86 8.09 16.77
N ILE A 205 -13.14 7.62 17.79
CA ILE A 205 -13.55 7.85 19.18
C ILE A 205 -13.63 9.36 19.49
N LEU A 206 -12.70 10.15 18.94
CA LEU A 206 -12.61 11.59 19.19
C LEU A 206 -13.59 12.41 18.33
N ASN A 207 -13.76 12.03 17.07
CA ASN A 207 -14.42 12.84 16.04
C ASN A 207 -15.84 12.34 15.70
N HIS A 208 -16.18 11.10 16.08
CA HIS A 208 -17.46 10.45 15.77
C HIS A 208 -18.12 9.87 17.04
N PRO A 209 -18.40 10.70 18.07
CA PRO A 209 -19.02 10.24 19.31
C PRO A 209 -20.41 9.61 19.09
N GLU A 210 -21.11 9.97 18.02
CA GLU A 210 -22.37 9.36 17.61
C GLU A 210 -22.24 7.87 17.27
N LEU A 211 -21.13 7.46 16.64
CA LEU A 211 -20.87 6.05 16.31
C LEU A 211 -20.52 5.26 17.57
N VAL A 212 -19.75 5.87 18.49
CA VAL A 212 -19.44 5.27 19.79
C VAL A 212 -20.73 5.07 20.60
N LYS A 213 -21.61 6.07 20.61
CA LYS A 213 -22.91 5.95 21.27
C LYS A 213 -23.78 4.87 20.63
N LYS A 214 -23.85 4.82 19.30
CA LYS A 214 -24.61 3.79 18.58
C LYS A 214 -24.09 2.37 18.87
N LEU A 215 -22.77 2.22 18.99
CA LEU A 215 -22.15 0.96 19.43
C LEU A 215 -22.59 0.57 20.85
N GLN A 216 -22.61 1.54 21.77
CA GLN A 216 -23.07 1.32 23.14
C GLN A 216 -24.55 0.91 23.17
N ASP A 217 -25.39 1.57 22.37
CA ASP A 217 -26.84 1.31 22.30
C ASP A 217 -27.17 -0.08 21.71
N CYS A 218 -26.20 -0.80 21.13
CA CYS A 218 -26.39 -2.19 20.69
C CYS A 218 -26.43 -3.20 21.85
N PHE A 219 -26.02 -2.80 23.07
CA PHE A 219 -25.96 -3.63 24.28
C PHE A 219 -26.85 -3.06 25.40
#